data_AF-A0A1D2A2Y6-F1
#
_entry.id   AF-A0A1D2A2Y6-F1
#
_cell.length_a   1.000
_cell.length_b   1.000
_cell.length_c   1.000
_cell.angle_alpha   90.00
_cell.angle_beta   90.00
_cell.angle_gamma   90.00
#
_symmetry.space_group_name_H-M   'P 1'
#
loop_
_entity.id
_entity.type
_entity.pdbx_description
1 polymer ?
#
loop_
_entity_poly.entity_id
_entity_poly.type
_entity_poly.pdbx_seq_one_letter_code
_entity_poly.pdbx_strand_id
1 'polypeptide(L)'
;MIPPPPPPPQSYEGGIGGEPGNEAHGGYTYCGLAALCLLDRCQALDIPSLESWVAALQAPFEGGYAGRTNKLVDGCYSFWQGAVLPLLDRYAPSNARATETRTEQRPDQDLSPETLAARALVHSLAVRLEAAEKLEAEAEAAYSSAVHAQNDAAVSNLQHAARTAQHASQRLREGLDRARSQVAAVAHGAAALVATGLPGAPAAGRDVAQSSVGAQSLQVWLLAACQELRGGMRDKPGKAPDYYHTCYCLAGLAVSQAWSGVVVGGPCNALPTVDLRCNVRADALADARAWFSGR
;
A
#
# COMPACT_ATOMS: atom_id res chain seq x y z
N MET A 1 34.02 13.84 34.15
CA MET A 1 33.44 12.66 33.47
C MET A 1 32.75 13.17 32.21
N ILE A 2 33.13 12.65 31.04
CA ILE A 2 32.38 12.88 29.80
C ILE A 2 31.14 11.98 29.91
N PRO A 3 29.90 12.49 29.72
CA PRO A 3 28.72 11.65 29.74
C PRO A 3 28.84 10.57 28.65
N PRO A 4 28.31 9.36 28.88
CA PRO A 4 28.32 8.33 27.84
C PRO A 4 27.63 8.89 26.58
N PRO A 5 28.07 8.49 25.38
CA PRO A 5 27.41 8.90 24.15
C PRO A 5 25.92 8.52 24.24
N PRO A 6 25.02 9.36 23.68
CA PRO A 6 23.61 9.04 23.66
C PRO A 6 23.39 7.70 22.95
N PRO A 7 22.37 6.92 23.35
CA PRO A 7 22.07 5.67 22.66
C PRO A 7 21.78 5.94 21.17
N PRO A 8 22.01 4.96 20.29
CA PRO A 8 21.64 5.10 18.89
C PRO A 8 20.11 5.33 18.79
N PRO A 9 19.64 6.08 17.78
CA PRO A 9 18.21 6.33 17.60
C PRO A 9 17.44 5.06 17.15
N GLN A 10 18.15 4.03 16.67
CA GLN A 10 17.60 2.71 16.40
C GLN A 10 17.39 1.95 17.72
N SER A 11 16.16 1.48 17.94
CA SER A 11 15.76 0.75 19.13
C SER A 11 16.11 -0.74 19.06
N TYR A 12 15.93 -1.46 20.16
CA TYR A 12 16.10 -2.91 20.22
C TYR A 12 15.14 -3.69 19.30
N GLU A 13 14.03 -3.06 18.88
CA GLU A 13 13.07 -3.69 17.97
C GLU A 13 13.58 -3.74 16.53
N GLY A 14 14.58 -2.91 16.18
CA GLY A 14 15.13 -2.78 14.83
C GLY A 14 14.70 -1.49 14.11
N GLY A 15 13.54 -0.91 14.45
CA GLY A 15 13.12 0.40 13.93
C GLY A 15 13.69 1.59 14.73
N ILE A 16 13.42 2.81 14.27
CA ILE A 16 13.92 4.06 14.86
C ILE A 16 12.80 4.74 15.67
N GLY A 17 13.13 5.20 16.87
CA GLY A 17 12.24 6.01 17.69
C GLY A 17 12.36 7.51 17.43
N GLY A 18 11.46 8.30 18.01
CA GLY A 18 11.54 9.77 17.90
C GLY A 18 12.77 10.37 18.59
N GLU A 19 13.24 9.69 19.64
CA GLU A 19 14.44 10.01 20.41
C GLU A 19 15.14 8.70 20.83
N PRO A 20 16.44 8.74 21.18
CA PRO A 20 17.15 7.58 21.70
C PRO A 20 16.43 6.92 22.89
N GLY A 21 16.17 5.62 22.78
CA GLY A 21 15.47 4.84 23.81
C GLY A 21 13.94 4.80 23.67
N ASN A 22 13.35 5.57 22.75
CA ASN A 22 11.93 5.48 22.46
C ASN A 22 11.60 4.22 21.63
N GLU A 23 10.34 3.79 21.71
CA GLU A 23 9.77 2.72 20.89
C GLU A 23 9.93 3.01 19.39
N ALA A 24 10.19 1.96 18.61
CA ALA A 24 10.27 2.08 17.16
C ALA A 24 8.92 2.50 16.56
N HIS A 25 8.96 3.39 15.57
CA HIS A 25 7.74 3.89 14.95
C HIS A 25 7.95 4.21 13.47
N GLY A 26 7.04 3.77 12.60
CA GLY A 26 7.21 3.83 11.14
C GLY A 26 7.51 5.22 10.62
N GLY A 27 6.86 6.25 11.15
CA GLY A 27 7.15 7.64 10.78
C GLY A 27 8.59 8.07 11.11
N TYR A 28 9.08 7.75 12.31
CA TYR A 28 10.45 8.11 12.72
C TYR A 28 11.50 7.22 12.04
N THR A 29 11.19 5.94 11.82
CA THR A 29 11.98 5.02 11.00
C THR A 29 12.18 5.56 9.60
N TYR A 30 11.11 5.96 8.91
CA TYR A 30 11.23 6.57 7.59
C TYR A 30 12.10 7.85 7.63
N CYS A 31 11.80 8.77 8.56
CA CYS A 31 12.54 10.03 8.65
C CYS A 31 14.04 9.80 8.89
N GLY A 32 14.40 8.92 9.83
CA GLY A 32 15.77 8.59 10.14
C GLY A 32 16.48 7.91 8.97
N LEU A 33 15.85 6.91 8.35
CA LEU A 33 16.42 6.21 7.21
C LEU A 33 16.57 7.14 5.99
N ALA A 34 15.53 7.88 5.62
CA ALA A 34 15.58 8.78 4.47
C ALA A 34 16.65 9.87 4.65
N ALA A 35 16.80 10.41 5.86
CA ALA A 35 17.89 11.34 6.18
C ALA A 35 19.26 10.70 6.03
N LEU A 36 19.45 9.47 6.51
CA LEU A 36 20.71 8.73 6.34
C LEU A 36 20.98 8.39 4.86
N CYS A 37 19.96 8.07 4.07
CA CYS A 37 20.09 7.89 2.61
C CYS A 37 20.50 9.18 1.90
N LEU A 38 20.06 10.36 2.37
CA LEU A 38 20.48 11.65 1.81
C LEU A 38 21.92 12.00 2.17
N LEU A 39 22.43 11.46 3.28
CA LEU A 39 23.78 11.70 3.79
C LEU A 39 24.78 10.61 3.38
N ASP A 40 24.34 9.56 2.67
CA ASP A 40 25.12 8.35 2.38
C ASP A 40 25.66 7.66 3.65
N ARG A 41 24.81 7.57 4.69
CA ARG A 41 25.14 7.04 6.02
C ARG A 41 24.26 5.88 6.50
N CYS A 42 23.60 5.16 5.60
CA CYS A 42 22.75 4.00 5.95
C CYS A 42 23.47 2.89 6.72
N GLN A 43 24.79 2.75 6.54
CA GLN A 43 25.67 1.83 7.28
C GLN A 43 25.74 2.10 8.79
N ALA A 44 25.18 3.23 9.26
CA ALA A 44 25.06 3.53 10.68
C ALA A 44 23.92 2.75 11.37
N LEU A 45 23.05 2.10 10.60
CA LEU A 45 21.94 1.28 11.10
C LEU A 45 22.27 -0.22 11.01
N ASP A 46 21.74 -0.98 11.94
CA ASP A 46 21.59 -2.43 11.82
C ASP A 46 20.49 -2.72 10.79
N ILE A 47 20.89 -2.97 9.53
CA ILE A 47 19.96 -3.20 8.42
C ILE A 47 19.13 -4.49 8.60
N PRO A 48 19.70 -5.64 8.97
CA PRO A 48 18.92 -6.87 9.13
C PRO A 48 17.79 -6.75 10.16
N SER A 49 18.04 -6.12 11.31
CA SER A 49 17.00 -5.90 12.33
C SER A 49 15.91 -4.94 11.83
N LEU A 50 16.29 -3.90 11.08
CA LEU A 50 15.34 -2.96 10.49
C LEU A 50 14.45 -3.63 9.43
N GLU A 51 15.03 -4.44 8.54
CA GLU A 51 14.29 -5.21 7.51
C GLU A 51 13.31 -6.19 8.18
N SER A 52 13.76 -6.89 9.23
CA SER A 52 12.91 -7.80 10.00
C SER A 52 11.76 -7.06 10.70
N TRP A 53 12.04 -5.93 11.36
CA TRP A 53 11.05 -5.14 12.07
C TRP A 53 9.96 -4.60 11.15
N VAL A 54 10.35 -4.00 10.02
CA VAL A 54 9.35 -3.42 9.10
C VAL A 54 8.50 -4.52 8.46
N ALA A 55 9.09 -5.65 8.06
CA ALA A 55 8.36 -6.77 7.49
C ALA A 55 7.33 -7.34 8.48
N ALA A 56 7.68 -7.42 9.77
CA ALA A 56 6.79 -7.90 10.81
C ALA A 56 5.58 -6.98 11.08
N LEU A 57 5.64 -5.72 10.64
CA LEU A 57 4.54 -4.75 10.80
C LEU A 57 3.55 -4.75 9.65
N GLN A 58 3.79 -5.51 8.58
CA GLN A 58 2.76 -5.76 7.59
C GLN A 58 1.79 -6.82 8.11
N ALA A 59 0.52 -6.45 8.27
CA ALA A 59 -0.47 -7.36 8.80
C ALA A 59 -0.82 -8.44 7.76
N PRO A 60 -0.74 -9.73 8.12
CA PRO A 60 -0.92 -10.82 7.15
C PRO A 60 -2.36 -10.96 6.65
N PHE A 61 -3.35 -10.50 7.44
CA PHE A 61 -4.76 -10.58 7.06
C PHE A 61 -5.20 -9.34 6.26
N GLU A 62 -4.96 -8.14 6.78
CA GLU A 62 -5.39 -6.90 6.15
C GLU A 62 -4.52 -6.51 4.95
N GLY A 63 -3.23 -6.86 4.96
CA GLY A 63 -2.24 -6.44 3.95
C GLY A 63 -1.67 -5.03 4.16
N GLY A 64 -2.27 -4.23 5.04
CA GLY A 64 -1.78 -2.92 5.45
C GLY A 64 -0.67 -2.98 6.51
N TYR A 65 -0.05 -1.84 6.81
CA TYR A 65 0.98 -1.74 7.83
C TYR A 65 0.46 -1.15 9.14
N ALA A 66 0.96 -1.66 10.26
CA ALA A 66 0.90 -0.98 11.55
C ALA A 66 2.10 -0.02 11.71
N GLY A 67 1.88 1.06 12.45
CA GLY A 67 2.94 2.03 12.72
C GLY A 67 4.01 1.56 13.70
N ARG A 68 3.66 0.59 14.55
CA ARG A 68 4.52 0.05 15.61
C ARG A 68 3.91 -1.25 16.14
N THR A 69 4.72 -2.01 16.88
CA THR A 69 4.39 -3.35 17.37
C THR A 69 3.08 -3.37 18.17
N ASN A 70 2.25 -4.39 17.95
CA ASN A 70 0.96 -4.58 18.63
C ASN A 70 -0.03 -3.41 18.50
N LYS A 71 0.04 -2.65 17.41
CA LYS A 71 -0.98 -1.64 17.05
C LYS A 71 -1.73 -2.04 15.79
N LEU A 72 -2.85 -1.35 15.57
CA LEU A 72 -3.71 -1.57 14.42
C LEU A 72 -3.03 -1.10 13.13
N VAL A 73 -3.43 -1.71 12.02
CA VAL A 73 -3.11 -1.21 10.67
C VAL A 73 -3.65 0.20 10.45
N ASP A 74 -2.97 0.98 9.63
CA ASP A 74 -3.41 2.32 9.24
C ASP A 74 -2.86 2.67 7.84
N GLY A 75 -3.73 3.18 6.98
CA GLY A 75 -3.45 3.54 5.60
C GLY A 75 -2.25 4.44 5.41
N CYS A 76 -1.95 5.36 6.34
CA CYS A 76 -0.81 6.27 6.20
C CYS A 76 0.55 5.54 6.28
N TYR A 77 0.64 4.43 7.01
CA TYR A 77 1.88 3.64 7.09
C TYR A 77 2.18 2.89 5.80
N SER A 78 1.26 2.87 4.84
CA SER A 78 1.53 2.36 3.50
C SER A 78 2.69 3.09 2.81
N PHE A 79 2.90 4.37 3.13
CA PHE A 79 4.12 5.07 2.72
C PHE A 79 5.22 4.97 3.79
N TRP A 80 4.93 5.33 5.04
CA TRP A 80 5.97 5.41 6.08
C TRP A 80 6.71 4.08 6.31
N GLN A 81 6.01 2.95 6.25
CA GLN A 81 6.64 1.62 6.31
C GLN A 81 6.93 1.08 4.92
N GLY A 82 5.99 1.22 3.98
CA GLY A 82 6.11 0.65 2.64
C GLY A 82 7.29 1.20 1.81
N ALA A 83 7.83 2.37 2.15
CA ALA A 83 9.01 2.94 1.51
C ALA A 83 10.36 2.47 2.11
N VAL A 84 10.37 1.83 3.28
CA VAL A 84 11.61 1.46 4.00
C VAL A 84 12.42 0.42 3.23
N LEU A 85 11.82 -0.72 2.87
CA LEU A 85 12.53 -1.77 2.11
C LEU A 85 13.00 -1.28 0.73
N PRO A 86 12.19 -0.54 -0.06
CA PRO A 86 12.66 0.10 -1.28
C PRO A 86 13.82 1.09 -1.08
N LEU A 87 13.81 1.88 0.01
CA LEU A 87 14.92 2.79 0.34
C LEU A 87 16.20 2.00 0.60
N LEU A 88 16.13 0.95 1.40
CA LEU A 88 17.26 0.08 1.70
C LEU A 88 17.80 -0.59 0.43
N ASP A 89 16.92 -1.10 -0.43
CA ASP A 89 17.36 -1.76 -1.67
C ASP A 89 18.11 -0.83 -2.60
N ARG A 90 17.73 0.44 -2.61
CA ARG A 90 18.31 1.43 -3.52
C ARG A 90 19.55 2.12 -2.96
N TYR A 91 19.63 2.33 -1.65
CA TYR A 91 20.62 3.23 -1.04
C TYR A 91 21.47 2.57 0.04
N ALA A 92 21.12 1.39 0.56
CA ALA A 92 21.98 0.69 1.51
C ALA A 92 23.12 -0.07 0.77
N PRO A 93 24.33 -0.13 1.35
CA PRO A 93 25.46 -0.83 0.74
C PRO A 93 25.22 -2.34 0.64
N SER A 94 25.54 -2.93 -0.51
CA SER A 94 25.32 -4.36 -0.83
C SER A 94 25.91 -5.33 0.19
N ASN A 95 27.00 -4.95 0.87
CA ASN A 95 27.72 -5.79 1.82
C ASN A 95 27.00 -5.91 3.18
N ALA A 96 26.04 -5.02 3.48
CA ALA A 96 25.27 -5.05 4.74
C ALA A 96 24.14 -6.10 4.73
N ARG A 97 23.89 -6.74 3.59
CA ARG A 97 22.84 -7.76 3.39
C ARG A 97 23.34 -9.20 3.39
N ALA A 98 24.63 -9.41 3.58
CA ALA A 98 25.24 -10.73 3.61
C ALA A 98 25.08 -11.36 5.00
N THR A 99 23.89 -11.87 5.33
CA THR A 99 23.71 -12.83 6.44
C THR A 99 22.81 -13.97 5.97
N GLU A 100 23.22 -15.19 6.29
CA GLU A 100 22.79 -16.48 5.75
C GLU A 100 21.25 -16.65 5.64
N THR A 101 20.80 -16.97 4.43
CA THR A 101 19.44 -17.44 4.15
C THR A 101 19.25 -18.83 4.75
N ARG A 102 18.77 -18.91 6.00
CA ARG A 102 18.26 -20.17 6.54
C ARG A 102 16.81 -20.33 6.10
N THR A 103 16.61 -21.09 5.03
CA THR A 103 15.29 -21.46 4.52
C THR A 103 14.62 -22.43 5.50
N GLU A 104 13.90 -21.92 6.50
CA GLU A 104 12.95 -22.74 7.25
C GLU A 104 11.65 -22.83 6.46
N GLN A 105 11.44 -23.97 5.81
CA GLN A 105 10.14 -24.35 5.25
C GLN A 105 9.16 -24.55 6.41
N ARG A 106 8.17 -23.66 6.51
CA ARG A 106 7.04 -23.81 7.43
C ARG A 106 6.00 -24.70 6.74
N PRO A 107 5.62 -25.86 7.31
CA PRO A 107 4.56 -26.69 6.76
C PRO A 107 3.20 -26.03 7.09
N ASP A 108 2.24 -26.17 6.17
CA ASP A 108 0.85 -25.65 6.18
C ASP A 108 0.62 -24.19 5.75
N GLN A 109 0.57 -23.92 4.44
CA GLN A 109 -0.31 -22.90 3.83
C GLN A 109 -0.68 -23.29 2.38
N ASP A 110 -1.90 -23.79 2.20
CA ASP A 110 -2.36 -24.43 0.95
C ASP A 110 -2.87 -23.47 -0.14
N LEU A 111 -2.46 -22.18 -0.10
CA LEU A 111 -2.85 -21.19 -1.11
C LEU A 111 -1.69 -20.23 -1.39
N SER A 112 -1.42 -19.96 -2.68
CA SER A 112 -0.41 -18.98 -3.05
C SER A 112 -0.81 -17.59 -2.52
N PRO A 113 0.17 -16.73 -2.17
CA PRO A 113 -0.14 -15.38 -1.70
C PRO A 113 -0.92 -14.52 -2.71
N GLU A 114 -0.75 -14.79 -4.01
CA GLU A 114 -1.53 -14.20 -5.10
C GLU A 114 -3.01 -14.59 -5.00
N THR A 115 -3.27 -15.86 -4.66
CA THR A 115 -4.62 -16.36 -4.42
C THR A 115 -5.25 -15.71 -3.18
N LEU A 116 -4.46 -15.49 -2.13
CA LEU A 116 -4.92 -14.80 -0.93
C LEU A 116 -5.26 -13.32 -1.21
N ALA A 117 -4.38 -12.60 -1.91
CA ALA A 117 -4.60 -11.21 -2.30
C ALA A 117 -5.81 -11.06 -3.24
N ALA A 118 -5.97 -11.97 -4.21
CA ALA A 118 -7.09 -11.95 -5.14
C ALA A 118 -8.42 -12.26 -4.42
N ARG A 119 -8.44 -13.20 -3.46
CA ARG A 119 -9.61 -13.46 -2.60
C ARG A 119 -9.95 -12.27 -1.71
N ALA A 120 -8.96 -11.61 -1.13
CA ALA A 120 -9.16 -10.40 -0.32
C ALA A 120 -9.76 -9.25 -1.16
N LEU A 121 -9.28 -9.07 -2.40
CA LEU A 121 -9.83 -8.10 -3.33
C LEU A 121 -11.30 -8.39 -3.68
N VAL A 122 -11.64 -9.65 -3.99
CA VAL A 122 -13.03 -10.07 -4.25
C VAL A 122 -13.92 -9.80 -3.04
N HIS A 123 -13.47 -10.17 -1.84
CA HIS A 123 -14.23 -9.94 -0.62
C HIS A 123 -14.47 -8.44 -0.37
N SER A 124 -13.44 -7.60 -0.52
CA SER A 124 -13.57 -6.17 -0.36
C SER A 124 -14.52 -5.54 -1.38
N LEU A 125 -14.39 -5.88 -2.66
CA LEU A 125 -15.27 -5.35 -3.71
C LEU A 125 -16.72 -5.73 -3.46
N ALA A 126 -16.99 -6.93 -2.93
CA ALA A 126 -18.33 -7.35 -2.53
C ALA A 126 -18.89 -6.50 -1.38
N VAL A 127 -18.09 -6.26 -0.32
CA VAL A 127 -18.51 -5.39 0.80
C VAL A 127 -18.77 -3.95 0.34
N ARG A 128 -17.92 -3.41 -0.55
CA ARG A 128 -18.11 -2.06 -1.11
C ARG A 128 -19.33 -1.98 -2.01
N LEU A 129 -19.60 -3.02 -2.79
CA LEU A 129 -20.79 -3.10 -3.63
C LEU A 129 -22.05 -3.07 -2.76
N GLU A 130 -22.11 -3.87 -1.69
CA GLU A 130 -23.23 -3.88 -0.75
C GLU A 130 -23.48 -2.49 -0.13
N ALA A 131 -22.42 -1.81 0.30
CA ALA A 131 -22.51 -0.45 0.82
C ALA A 131 -22.97 0.57 -0.25
N ALA A 132 -22.50 0.43 -1.49
CA ALA A 132 -22.90 1.30 -2.59
C ALA A 132 -24.36 1.08 -3.02
N GLU A 133 -24.83 -0.17 -3.05
CA GLU A 133 -26.23 -0.52 -3.33
C GLU A 133 -27.17 0.02 -2.26
N LYS A 134 -26.75 0.02 -0.98
CA LYS A 134 -27.51 0.67 0.09
C LYS A 134 -27.62 2.19 -0.12
N LEU A 135 -26.51 2.85 -0.45
CA LEU A 135 -26.50 4.29 -0.74
C LEU A 135 -27.33 4.65 -1.99
N GLU A 136 -27.30 3.79 -3.02
CA GLU A 136 -28.15 3.91 -4.20
C GLU A 136 -29.63 3.85 -3.82
N ALA A 137 -30.04 2.84 -3.04
CA ALA A 137 -31.42 2.71 -2.58
C ALA A 137 -31.89 3.91 -1.73
N GLU A 138 -31.05 4.40 -0.83
CA GLU A 138 -31.32 5.60 -0.02
C GLU A 138 -31.48 6.86 -0.90
N ALA A 139 -30.60 7.05 -1.89
CA ALA A 139 -30.65 8.18 -2.80
C ALA A 139 -31.89 8.14 -3.71
N GLU A 140 -32.24 6.98 -4.23
CA GLU A 140 -33.42 6.75 -5.07
C GLU A 140 -34.72 7.00 -4.27
N ALA A 141 -34.78 6.55 -3.01
CA ALA A 141 -35.90 6.80 -2.12
C ALA A 141 -36.07 8.29 -1.80
N ALA A 142 -34.96 8.99 -1.54
CA ALA A 142 -34.96 10.44 -1.30
C ALA A 142 -35.43 11.22 -2.54
N TYR A 143 -34.94 10.86 -3.73
CA TYR A 143 -35.36 11.44 -5.00
C TYR A 143 -36.87 11.21 -5.23
N SER A 144 -37.34 9.98 -5.10
CA SER A 144 -38.76 9.63 -5.26
C SER A 144 -39.65 10.39 -4.28
N SER A 145 -39.24 10.51 -3.01
CA SER A 145 -39.96 11.29 -2.00
C SER A 145 -40.04 12.78 -2.35
N ALA A 146 -38.96 13.36 -2.90
CA ALA A 146 -38.94 14.77 -3.30
C ALA A 146 -39.85 15.04 -4.51
N VAL A 147 -39.91 14.11 -5.47
CA VAL A 147 -40.83 14.16 -6.60
C VAL A 147 -42.28 14.10 -6.11
N HIS A 148 -42.61 13.17 -5.21
CA HIS A 148 -43.95 13.07 -4.64
C HIS A 148 -44.36 14.31 -3.84
N ALA A 149 -43.42 14.92 -3.12
CA ALA A 149 -43.63 16.15 -2.37
C ALA A 149 -43.67 17.42 -3.23
N GLN A 150 -43.49 17.31 -4.56
CA GLN A 150 -43.41 18.44 -5.50
C GLN A 150 -42.36 19.49 -5.08
N ASN A 151 -41.24 19.03 -4.52
CA ASN A 151 -40.14 19.90 -4.08
C ASN A 151 -39.13 20.12 -5.20
N ASP A 152 -39.49 20.95 -6.18
CA ASP A 152 -38.70 21.19 -7.40
C ASP A 152 -37.26 21.65 -7.11
N ALA A 153 -37.06 22.40 -6.02
CA ALA A 153 -35.73 22.87 -5.61
C ALA A 153 -34.78 21.72 -5.20
N ALA A 154 -35.32 20.63 -4.64
CA ALA A 154 -34.53 19.47 -4.20
C ALA A 154 -34.40 18.39 -5.29
N VAL A 155 -35.37 18.28 -6.21
CA VAL A 155 -35.46 17.23 -7.23
C VAL A 155 -34.19 17.13 -8.07
N SER A 156 -33.66 18.25 -8.58
CA SER A 156 -32.47 18.24 -9.44
C SER A 156 -31.22 17.68 -8.73
N ASN A 157 -30.98 18.13 -7.49
CA ASN A 157 -29.83 17.70 -6.70
C ASN A 157 -29.93 16.23 -6.30
N LEU A 158 -31.12 15.79 -5.89
CA LEU A 158 -31.36 14.39 -5.50
C LEU A 158 -31.31 13.45 -6.70
N GLN A 159 -31.78 13.90 -7.87
CA GLN A 159 -31.65 13.13 -9.11
C GLN A 159 -30.19 12.95 -9.52
N HIS A 160 -29.35 13.99 -9.35
CA HIS A 160 -27.92 13.88 -9.59
C HIS A 160 -27.28 12.89 -8.61
N ALA A 161 -27.58 13.00 -7.32
CA ALA A 161 -27.06 12.10 -6.29
C ALA A 161 -27.44 10.63 -6.54
N ALA A 162 -28.69 10.36 -6.93
CA ALA A 162 -29.16 9.02 -7.28
C ALA A 162 -28.39 8.44 -8.48
N ARG A 163 -28.23 9.22 -9.55
CA ARG A 163 -27.41 8.80 -10.72
C ARG A 163 -25.95 8.54 -10.35
N THR A 164 -25.36 9.39 -9.51
CA THR A 164 -23.98 9.19 -9.04
C THR A 164 -23.84 7.88 -8.25
N ALA A 165 -24.80 7.58 -7.37
CA ALA A 165 -24.79 6.34 -6.59
C ALA A 165 -24.97 5.10 -7.50
N GLN A 166 -25.88 5.16 -8.47
CA GLN A 166 -26.08 4.12 -9.47
C GLN A 166 -24.82 3.84 -10.31
N HIS A 167 -24.14 4.90 -10.78
CA HIS A 167 -22.86 4.72 -11.49
C HIS A 167 -21.76 4.14 -10.60
N ALA A 168 -21.75 4.46 -9.31
CA ALA A 168 -20.78 3.91 -8.37
C ALA A 168 -21.00 2.41 -8.12
N SER A 169 -22.24 1.98 -7.88
CA SER A 169 -22.58 0.56 -7.69
C SER A 169 -22.30 -0.25 -8.96
N GLN A 170 -22.64 0.27 -10.14
CA GLN A 170 -22.35 -0.38 -11.41
C GLN A 170 -20.85 -0.63 -11.61
N ARG A 171 -20.00 0.39 -11.38
CA ARG A 171 -18.54 0.23 -11.50
C ARG A 171 -17.97 -0.81 -10.54
N LEU A 172 -18.50 -0.86 -9.32
CA LEU A 172 -18.09 -1.85 -8.31
C LEU A 172 -18.53 -3.26 -8.71
N ARG A 173 -19.72 -3.42 -9.29
CA ARG A 173 -20.23 -4.70 -9.80
C ARG A 173 -19.35 -5.23 -10.94
N GLU A 174 -19.07 -4.40 -11.93
CA GLU A 174 -18.16 -4.75 -13.02
C GLU A 174 -16.73 -5.06 -12.51
N GLY A 175 -16.26 -4.32 -11.50
CA GLY A 175 -14.98 -4.57 -10.85
C GLY A 175 -14.93 -5.92 -10.12
N LEU A 176 -16.00 -6.26 -9.40
CA LEU A 176 -16.15 -7.54 -8.71
C LEU A 176 -16.17 -8.71 -9.69
N ASP A 177 -16.88 -8.59 -10.81
CA ASP A 177 -16.93 -9.62 -11.85
C ASP A 177 -15.57 -9.84 -12.50
N ARG A 178 -14.80 -8.77 -12.75
CA ARG A 178 -13.41 -8.86 -13.22
C ARG A 178 -12.53 -9.56 -12.18
N ALA A 179 -12.63 -9.17 -10.90
CA ALA A 179 -11.82 -9.77 -9.83
C ALA A 179 -12.14 -11.26 -9.62
N ARG A 180 -13.42 -11.64 -9.67
CA ARG A 180 -13.85 -13.06 -9.63
C ARG A 180 -13.30 -13.86 -10.81
N SER A 181 -13.34 -13.27 -12.00
CA SER A 181 -12.77 -13.89 -13.21
C SER A 181 -11.26 -14.08 -13.09
N GLN A 182 -10.55 -13.12 -12.47
CA GLN A 182 -9.12 -13.22 -12.18
C GLN A 182 -8.81 -14.31 -11.14
N VAL A 183 -9.56 -14.42 -10.04
CA VAL A 183 -9.39 -15.52 -9.06
C VAL A 183 -9.61 -16.87 -9.73
N ALA A 184 -10.65 -17.00 -10.56
CA ALA A 184 -10.89 -18.22 -11.32
C ALA A 184 -9.74 -18.55 -12.28
N ALA A 185 -9.20 -17.54 -12.97
CA ALA A 185 -8.06 -17.68 -13.87
C ALA A 185 -6.75 -18.02 -13.14
N VAL A 186 -6.50 -17.50 -11.93
CA VAL A 186 -5.33 -17.86 -11.10
C VAL A 186 -5.46 -19.28 -10.56
N ALA A 187 -6.65 -19.68 -10.11
CA ALA A 187 -6.92 -21.04 -9.66
C ALA A 187 -6.75 -22.09 -10.78
N HIS A 188 -7.15 -21.76 -12.02
CA HIS A 188 -6.95 -22.63 -13.19
C HIS A 188 -5.53 -22.50 -13.79
N GLY A 189 -4.95 -21.30 -13.73
CA GLY A 189 -3.61 -20.98 -14.24
C GLY A 189 -2.50 -21.61 -13.42
N ALA A 190 -2.66 -21.74 -12.09
CA ALA A 190 -1.76 -22.52 -11.25
C ALA A 190 -1.71 -24.01 -11.65
N ALA A 191 -2.83 -24.56 -12.16
CA ALA A 191 -2.85 -25.91 -12.72
C ALA A 191 -2.23 -25.99 -14.13
N ALA A 192 -2.21 -24.90 -14.90
CA ALA A 192 -1.70 -24.85 -16.28
C ALA A 192 -0.22 -24.41 -16.38
N LEU A 193 0.28 -23.56 -15.48
CA LEU A 193 1.67 -23.06 -15.47
C LEU A 193 2.69 -24.10 -14.99
N VAL A 194 2.25 -25.19 -14.34
CA VAL A 194 3.09 -26.37 -14.11
C VAL A 194 3.40 -27.11 -15.43
N ALA A 195 2.68 -26.83 -16.52
CA ALA A 195 2.78 -27.58 -17.78
C ALA A 195 3.47 -26.85 -18.96
N THR A 196 3.67 -25.52 -18.95
CA THR A 196 4.25 -24.84 -20.12
C THR A 196 5.29 -23.79 -19.74
N GLY A 197 6.56 -24.19 -19.76
CA GLY A 197 7.70 -23.29 -19.74
C GLY A 197 7.80 -22.48 -21.05
N LEU A 198 7.88 -21.15 -20.94
CA LEU A 198 8.25 -20.27 -22.05
C LEU A 198 9.21 -19.16 -21.60
N PRO A 199 10.09 -18.66 -22.50
CA PRO A 199 11.35 -18.03 -22.16
C PRO A 199 11.33 -16.50 -22.32
N GLY A 200 12.04 -15.80 -21.42
CA GLY A 200 12.25 -14.36 -21.50
C GLY A 200 12.48 -13.71 -20.14
N ALA A 201 13.45 -14.20 -19.38
CA ALA A 201 13.82 -13.65 -18.07
C ALA A 201 14.82 -12.49 -18.22
N PRO A 202 14.62 -11.33 -17.58
CA PRO A 202 15.73 -10.45 -17.27
C PRO A 202 16.46 -10.95 -16.02
N ALA A 203 17.79 -11.03 -16.17
CA ALA A 203 18.87 -11.07 -15.17
C ALA A 203 18.65 -11.85 -13.86
N ALA A 204 19.42 -12.93 -13.75
CA ALA A 204 19.62 -13.74 -12.56
C ALA A 204 19.96 -12.90 -11.30
N GLY A 205 19.31 -13.23 -10.18
CA GLY A 205 19.81 -12.87 -8.85
C GLY A 205 18.80 -12.35 -7.83
N ARG A 206 17.48 -12.38 -8.07
CA ARG A 206 16.49 -12.06 -7.04
C ARG A 206 15.39 -13.12 -7.03
N ASP A 207 15.08 -13.64 -5.85
CA ASP A 207 13.85 -14.41 -5.64
C ASP A 207 12.68 -13.40 -5.61
N VAL A 208 12.25 -12.98 -6.81
CA VAL A 208 11.18 -12.00 -7.07
C VAL A 208 9.86 -12.39 -6.40
N ALA A 209 9.71 -13.67 -6.02
CA ALA A 209 8.52 -14.20 -5.37
C ALA A 209 8.34 -13.74 -3.91
N GLN A 210 9.41 -13.41 -3.18
CA GLN A 210 9.28 -13.01 -1.77
C GLN A 210 9.12 -11.49 -1.56
N SER A 211 9.67 -10.66 -2.44
CA SER A 211 9.59 -9.19 -2.31
C SER A 211 8.31 -8.56 -2.87
N SER A 212 7.59 -9.26 -3.75
CA SER A 212 6.38 -8.77 -4.43
C SER A 212 5.09 -9.02 -3.65
N VAL A 213 5.07 -10.08 -2.84
CA VAL A 213 3.89 -10.58 -2.13
C VAL A 213 3.39 -9.61 -1.02
N GLY A 214 4.30 -8.86 -0.39
CA GLY A 214 3.91 -7.76 0.51
C GLY A 214 3.38 -6.54 -0.23
N ALA A 215 3.99 -6.17 -1.36
CA ALA A 215 3.59 -4.97 -2.07
C ALA A 215 2.21 -5.09 -2.74
N GLN A 216 1.88 -6.24 -3.32
CA GLN A 216 0.56 -6.45 -3.95
C GLN A 216 -0.58 -6.48 -2.91
N SER A 217 -0.38 -7.11 -1.75
CA SER A 217 -1.37 -7.11 -0.67
C SER A 217 -1.59 -5.71 -0.09
N LEU A 218 -0.54 -4.87 -0.03
CA LEU A 218 -0.67 -3.46 0.32
C LEU A 218 -1.50 -2.67 -0.70
N GLN A 219 -1.32 -2.92 -2.00
CA GLN A 219 -2.17 -2.32 -3.03
C GLN A 219 -3.63 -2.72 -2.86
N VAL A 220 -3.89 -4.01 -2.57
CA VAL A 220 -5.25 -4.48 -2.27
C VAL A 220 -5.80 -3.71 -1.07
N TRP A 221 -5.11 -3.69 0.09
CA TRP A 221 -5.53 -2.94 1.28
C TRP A 221 -5.92 -1.48 0.98
N LEU A 222 -5.08 -0.77 0.23
CA LEU A 222 -5.30 0.63 -0.11
C LEU A 222 -6.53 0.83 -1.00
N LEU A 223 -6.65 0.03 -2.06
CA LEU A 223 -7.77 0.10 -3.01
C LEU A 223 -9.08 -0.41 -2.38
N ALA A 224 -8.99 -1.40 -1.50
CA ALA A 224 -10.10 -2.10 -0.87
C ALA A 224 -10.70 -1.36 0.32
N ALA A 225 -9.84 -0.90 1.23
CA ALA A 225 -10.25 -0.52 2.58
C ALA A 225 -10.01 0.95 2.88
N CYS A 226 -8.99 1.56 2.25
CA CYS A 226 -8.60 2.94 2.50
C CYS A 226 -9.26 3.95 1.55
N GLN A 227 -9.94 3.52 0.49
CA GLN A 227 -10.70 4.43 -0.39
C GLN A 227 -12.08 4.77 0.17
N GLU A 228 -12.45 6.05 0.14
CA GLU A 228 -13.83 6.50 0.36
C GLU A 228 -14.58 6.64 -0.96
N LEU A 229 -15.87 6.27 -0.99
CA LEU A 229 -16.66 6.24 -2.22
C LEU A 229 -16.86 7.64 -2.81
N ARG A 230 -16.97 8.65 -1.93
CA ARG A 230 -17.13 10.06 -2.31
C ARG A 230 -15.80 10.78 -2.61
N GLY A 231 -14.68 10.06 -2.53
CA GLY A 231 -13.35 10.59 -2.79
C GLY A 231 -12.50 10.77 -1.52
N GLY A 232 -11.19 10.77 -1.73
CA GLY A 232 -10.19 10.77 -0.66
C GLY A 232 -9.84 9.36 -0.16
N MET A 233 -8.73 9.29 0.55
CA MET A 233 -8.31 8.10 1.29
C MET A 233 -8.39 8.36 2.79
N ARG A 234 -8.50 7.28 3.58
CA ARG A 234 -8.65 7.27 5.03
C ARG A 234 -7.64 6.32 5.68
N ASP A 235 -7.55 6.41 7.00
CA ASP A 235 -6.83 5.46 7.87
C ASP A 235 -7.28 4.00 7.62
N LYS A 236 -8.55 3.71 7.92
CA LYS A 236 -9.13 2.36 7.87
C LYS A 236 -10.66 2.45 7.73
N PRO A 237 -11.36 1.35 7.41
CA PRO A 237 -12.83 1.35 7.38
C PRO A 237 -13.44 1.90 8.67
N GLY A 238 -14.48 2.73 8.52
CA GLY A 238 -15.14 3.42 9.64
C GLY A 238 -14.47 4.73 10.08
N LYS A 239 -13.35 5.14 9.46
CA LYS A 239 -12.75 6.47 9.64
C LYS A 239 -13.10 7.39 8.45
N ALA A 240 -13.20 8.70 8.71
CA ALA A 240 -13.41 9.68 7.65
C ALA A 240 -12.14 9.83 6.80
N PRO A 241 -12.25 10.14 5.50
CA PRO A 241 -11.10 10.51 4.69
C PRO A 241 -10.59 11.91 5.07
N ASP A 242 -9.30 12.13 4.86
CA ASP A 242 -8.66 13.44 5.02
C ASP A 242 -7.48 13.61 4.04
N TYR A 243 -6.94 14.82 3.95
CA TYR A 243 -5.85 15.13 3.02
C TYR A 243 -4.54 14.41 3.38
N TYR A 244 -4.30 14.16 4.67
CA TYR A 244 -3.09 13.48 5.13
C TYR A 244 -3.09 12.03 4.66
N HIS A 245 -4.14 11.27 4.95
CA HIS A 245 -4.29 9.89 4.51
C HIS A 245 -4.40 9.81 3.00
N THR A 246 -5.09 10.74 2.33
CA THR A 246 -5.12 10.81 0.87
C THR A 246 -3.71 10.87 0.29
N CYS A 247 -2.85 11.76 0.81
CA CYS A 247 -1.47 11.88 0.36
C CYS A 247 -0.66 10.59 0.59
N TYR A 248 -0.61 10.10 1.83
CA TYR A 248 0.27 8.98 2.18
C TYR A 248 -0.23 7.62 1.67
N CYS A 249 -1.55 7.43 1.54
CA CYS A 249 -2.10 6.23 0.91
C CYS A 249 -1.75 6.17 -0.58
N LEU A 250 -1.88 7.30 -1.31
CA LEU A 250 -1.53 7.35 -2.73
C LEU A 250 -0.02 7.23 -2.95
N ALA A 251 0.79 7.86 -2.10
CA ALA A 251 2.24 7.67 -2.11
C ALA A 251 2.64 6.21 -1.87
N GLY A 252 2.04 5.56 -0.86
CA GLY A 252 2.26 4.13 -0.59
C GLY A 252 1.81 3.23 -1.75
N LEU A 253 0.69 3.57 -2.39
CA LEU A 253 0.20 2.87 -3.59
C LEU A 253 1.22 3.00 -4.74
N ALA A 254 1.73 4.20 -5.01
CA ALA A 254 2.74 4.41 -6.04
C ALA A 254 4.05 3.65 -5.74
N VAL A 255 4.52 3.69 -4.49
CA VAL A 255 5.71 2.95 -4.05
C VAL A 255 5.53 1.45 -4.24
N SER A 256 4.40 0.89 -3.80
CA SER A 256 4.14 -0.55 -3.92
C SER A 256 4.03 -1.00 -5.37
N GLN A 257 3.44 -0.20 -6.26
CA GLN A 257 3.39 -0.47 -7.71
C GLN A 257 4.78 -0.49 -8.33
N ALA A 258 5.60 0.52 -8.04
CA ALA A 258 6.95 0.63 -8.55
C ALA A 258 7.87 -0.48 -8.01
N TRP A 259 7.71 -0.86 -6.74
CA TRP A 259 8.49 -1.89 -6.08
C TRP A 259 8.18 -3.29 -6.58
N SER A 260 6.89 -3.62 -6.75
CA SER A 260 6.50 -4.95 -7.24
C SER A 260 6.52 -5.09 -8.76
N GLY A 261 6.56 -3.97 -9.50
CA GLY A 261 6.35 -3.95 -10.95
C GLY A 261 4.94 -4.37 -11.38
N VAL A 262 3.97 -4.34 -10.47
CA VAL A 262 2.59 -4.81 -10.70
C VAL A 262 1.61 -3.70 -10.33
N VAL A 263 0.62 -3.48 -11.18
CA VAL A 263 -0.50 -2.56 -10.91
C VAL A 263 -1.77 -3.37 -10.68
N VAL A 264 -2.14 -3.55 -9.41
CA VAL A 264 -3.34 -4.31 -9.03
C VAL A 264 -4.59 -3.58 -9.53
N GLY A 265 -5.49 -4.35 -10.18
CA GLY A 265 -6.70 -3.80 -10.83
C GLY A 265 -6.45 -3.22 -12.23
N GLY A 266 -5.21 -3.25 -12.73
CA GLY A 266 -4.86 -2.88 -14.09
C GLY A 266 -4.44 -1.42 -14.29
N PRO A 267 -4.14 -1.01 -15.54
CA PRO A 267 -3.45 0.26 -15.83
C PRO A 267 -4.19 1.53 -15.38
N CYS A 268 -5.50 1.49 -15.19
CA CYS A 268 -6.27 2.64 -14.70
C CYS A 268 -5.93 3.01 -13.24
N ASN A 269 -5.31 2.11 -12.48
CA ASN A 269 -4.84 2.37 -11.12
C ASN A 269 -3.38 2.85 -11.07
N ALA A 270 -2.69 2.96 -12.21
CA ALA A 270 -1.28 3.30 -12.24
C ALA A 270 -1.05 4.75 -11.75
N LEU A 271 -0.14 4.90 -10.79
CA LEU A 271 0.27 6.21 -10.27
C LEU A 271 1.67 6.59 -10.75
N PRO A 272 1.97 7.90 -10.84
CA PRO A 272 3.33 8.37 -11.10
C PRO A 272 4.30 7.92 -10.01
N THR A 273 5.54 7.58 -10.40
CA THR A 273 6.60 7.22 -9.45
C THR A 273 6.97 8.39 -8.55
N VAL A 274 7.18 8.10 -7.26
CA VAL A 274 7.65 9.05 -6.25
C VAL A 274 9.12 8.79 -5.88
N ASP A 275 9.89 9.84 -5.57
CA ASP A 275 11.21 9.68 -4.96
C ASP A 275 11.04 9.27 -3.49
N LEU A 276 11.68 8.17 -3.14
CA LEU A 276 11.52 7.52 -1.84
C LEU A 276 12.06 8.35 -0.68
N ARG A 277 13.00 9.27 -0.91
CA ARG A 277 13.66 10.03 0.17
C ARG A 277 12.87 11.27 0.59
N CYS A 278 12.04 11.83 -0.30
CA CYS A 278 11.34 13.09 -0.05
C CYS A 278 9.85 13.10 -0.44
N ASN A 279 9.30 11.98 -0.90
CA ASN A 279 7.88 11.82 -1.21
C ASN A 279 7.31 12.88 -2.18
N VAL A 280 8.04 13.17 -3.25
CA VAL A 280 7.57 13.98 -4.37
C VAL A 280 7.66 13.16 -5.65
N ARG A 281 6.95 13.57 -6.70
CA ARG A 281 7.08 12.89 -8.00
C ARG A 281 8.53 12.95 -8.49
N ALA A 282 8.99 11.84 -9.05
CA ALA A 282 10.37 11.69 -9.47
C ALA A 282 10.76 12.70 -10.57
N ASP A 283 9.83 13.07 -11.45
CA ASP A 283 10.04 14.07 -12.50
C ASP A 283 10.13 15.50 -11.94
N ALA A 284 9.23 15.88 -11.04
CA ALA A 284 9.29 17.17 -10.37
C ALA A 284 10.61 17.36 -9.60
N LEU A 285 11.14 16.30 -8.98
CA LEU A 285 12.46 16.33 -8.34
C LEU A 285 13.60 16.48 -9.35
N ALA A 286 13.50 15.83 -10.52
CA ALA A 286 14.48 15.96 -11.59
C ALA A 286 14.54 17.40 -12.11
N ASP A 287 13.38 18.02 -12.33
CA ASP A 287 13.26 19.42 -12.74
C ASP A 287 13.90 20.37 -11.71
N ALA A 288 13.58 20.17 -10.43
CA ALA A 288 14.16 20.97 -9.35
C ALA A 288 15.69 20.83 -9.31
N ARG A 289 16.23 19.62 -9.43
CA ARG A 289 17.69 19.39 -9.45
C ARG A 289 18.34 20.08 -10.65
N ALA A 290 17.78 19.94 -11.85
CA ALA A 290 18.31 20.59 -13.05
C ALA A 290 18.37 22.12 -12.88
N TRP A 291 17.31 22.71 -12.31
CA TRP A 291 17.26 24.15 -12.05
C TRP A 291 18.34 24.63 -11.07
N PHE A 292 18.54 23.92 -9.94
CA PHE A 292 19.50 24.34 -8.92
C PHE A 292 20.95 23.97 -9.25
N SER A 293 21.21 22.93 -10.05
CA SER A 293 22.57 22.57 -10.50
C SER A 293 23.11 23.50 -11.58
N GLY A 294 22.24 24.25 -12.27
CA GLY A 294 22.64 25.27 -13.24
C GLY A 294 22.93 26.65 -12.63
N ARG A 295 22.95 26.76 -11.29
CA ARG A 295 23.22 28.00 -10.55
C ARG A 295 24.60 27.99 -9.90
#